data_AF-A0A2D6BMI3-F1
#
_entry.id   AF-A0A2D6BMI3-F1
#
_cell.length_a   1.000
_cell.length_b   1.000
_cell.length_c   1.000
_cell.angle_alpha   90.00
_cell.angle_beta   90.00
_cell.angle_gamma   90.00
#
_symmetry.space_group_name_H-M   'P 1'
#
loop_
_entity.id
_entity.type
_entity.pdbx_description
1 polymer ?
#
loop_
_entity_poly.entity_id
_entity_poly.type
_entity_poly.pdbx_seq_one_letter_code
_entity_poly.pdbx_strand_id
1 'polypeptide(L)'
;MRHLSRAVLASRHPCHVTLKVRPGVPSLRSVRLVREVERSFSTACERGDFRLVHYSLQANHVHLIVEARDADSLGRGMKSL
;
A
#
# COMPACT_ATOMS: atom_id res chain seq x y z
N MET A 1 -21.76 -3.52 -1.08
CA MET A 1 -20.84 -2.37 -1.26
C MET A 1 -20.46 -2.31 -2.73
N ARG A 2 -20.75 -1.20 -3.43
CA ARG A 2 -20.42 -1.09 -4.86
C ARG A 2 -18.97 -0.64 -4.99
N HIS A 3 -18.12 -1.47 -5.57
CA HIS A 3 -16.78 -1.03 -5.93
C HIS A 3 -16.90 -0.01 -7.05
N LEU A 4 -16.33 1.17 -6.84
CA LEU A 4 -16.23 2.21 -7.86
C LEU A 4 -14.93 2.00 -8.63
N SER A 5 -14.98 2.26 -9.94
CA SER A 5 -13.77 2.34 -10.75
C SER A 5 -12.86 3.44 -10.21
N ARG A 6 -11.55 3.18 -10.18
CA ARG A 6 -10.57 4.22 -9.85
C ARG A 6 -10.57 5.27 -10.95
N ALA A 7 -10.29 6.53 -10.59
CA ALA A 7 -9.96 7.55 -11.56
C ALA A 7 -8.73 7.14 -12.39
N VAL A 8 -8.60 7.69 -13.59
CA VAL A 8 -7.44 7.43 -14.46
C VAL A 8 -6.16 7.83 -13.72
N LEU A 9 -5.24 6.87 -13.60
CA LEU A 9 -3.94 7.09 -13.00
C LEU A 9 -2.93 7.43 -14.08
N ALA A 10 -2.17 8.52 -13.87
CA ALA A 10 -0.96 8.82 -14.63
C ALA A 10 0.22 8.86 -13.66
N SER A 11 1.41 8.51 -14.14
CA SER A 11 2.63 8.39 -13.32
C SER A 11 2.97 9.62 -12.47
N ARG A 12 2.58 10.81 -12.92
CA ARG A 12 2.78 12.08 -12.21
C ARG A 12 1.88 12.30 -10.99
N HIS A 13 0.88 11.44 -10.76
CA HIS A 13 -0.08 11.61 -9.68
C HIS A 13 0.18 10.58 -8.57
N PRO A 14 0.68 11.01 -7.40
CA PRO A 14 0.76 10.12 -6.24
C PRO A 14 -0.65 9.76 -5.75
N CYS A 15 -0.79 8.54 -5.25
CA CYS A 15 -2.02 8.01 -4.68
C CYS A 15 -1.91 7.94 -3.16
N HIS A 16 -2.91 8.49 -2.46
CA HIS A 16 -3.11 8.20 -1.05
C HIS A 16 -3.96 6.94 -0.90
N VAL A 17 -3.42 5.93 -0.22
CA VAL A 17 -4.07 4.63 -0.01
C VAL A 17 -4.23 4.37 1.48
N THR A 18 -5.42 3.94 1.88
CA THR A 18 -5.70 3.47 3.24
C THR A 18 -6.07 1.99 3.20
N LEU A 19 -5.36 1.17 3.96
CA LEU A 19 -5.67 -0.26 4.14
C LEU A 19 -6.15 -0.48 5.58
N LYS A 20 -7.22 -1.25 5.74
CA LYS A 20 -7.74 -1.66 7.05
C LYS A 20 -7.50 -3.14 7.24
N VAL A 21 -6.90 -3.52 8.36
CA VAL A 21 -6.74 -4.94 8.69
C VAL A 21 -8.04 -5.53 9.20
N ARG A 22 -8.17 -6.86 9.09
CA ARG A 22 -9.32 -7.57 9.65
C ARG A 22 -9.29 -7.53 11.19
N PRO A 23 -10.45 -7.68 11.85
CA PRO A 23 -10.50 -7.86 13.29
C PRO A 23 -9.63 -9.04 13.76
N GLY A 24 -9.10 -8.97 14.98
CA GLY A 24 -8.26 -10.02 15.58
C GLY A 24 -6.78 -9.98 15.17
N VAL A 25 -6.40 -9.09 14.26
CA VAL A 25 -4.98 -8.83 13.95
C VAL A 25 -4.36 -7.99 15.07
N PRO A 26 -3.20 -8.37 15.63
CA PRO A 26 -2.49 -7.56 16.62
C PRO A 26 -2.15 -6.17 16.08
N SER A 27 -1.84 -5.22 16.96
CA SER A 27 -1.47 -3.86 16.55
C SER A 27 -0.34 -3.88 15.51
N LEU A 28 -0.55 -3.23 14.36
CA LEU A 28 0.50 -3.08 13.34
C LEU A 28 1.68 -2.25 13.84
N ARG A 29 1.56 -1.58 14.99
CA ARG A 29 2.68 -0.89 15.67
C ARG A 29 3.55 -1.82 16.51
N SER A 30 3.21 -3.10 16.61
CA SER A 30 4.09 -4.09 17.23
C SER A 30 5.31 -4.33 16.35
N VAL A 31 6.50 -4.42 16.95
CA VAL A 31 7.79 -4.55 16.23
C VAL A 31 7.77 -5.71 15.21
N ARG A 32 7.16 -6.84 15.58
CA ARG A 32 7.02 -8.00 14.68
C ARG A 32 6.23 -7.66 13.42
N LEU A 33 5.09 -6.98 13.56
CA LEU A 33 4.25 -6.63 12.41
C LEU A 33 4.81 -5.47 11.61
N VAL A 34 5.46 -4.48 12.26
CA VAL A 34 6.18 -3.41 11.55
C VAL A 34 7.19 -4.01 10.57
N ARG A 35 8.04 -4.94 11.04
CA ARG A 35 9.05 -5.59 10.19
C ARG A 35 8.45 -6.36 9.03
N GLU A 36 7.33 -7.05 9.26
CA GLU A 36 6.67 -7.82 8.19
C GLU A 36 6.03 -6.92 7.15
N VAL A 37 5.37 -5.85 7.58
CA VAL A 37 4.78 -4.84 6.69
C VAL A 37 5.87 -4.14 5.87
N GLU A 38 7.01 -3.80 6.48
CA GLU A 38 8.14 -3.20 5.76
C GLU A 38 8.78 -4.16 4.73
N ARG A 39 8.79 -5.46 4.98
CA ARG A 39 9.20 -6.46 3.97
C ARG A 39 8.24 -6.52 2.79
N SER A 40 6.93 -6.47 3.04
CA SER A 40 5.93 -6.37 1.97
C SER A 40 6.14 -5.10 1.15
N PHE A 41 6.42 -3.96 1.79
CA PHE A 41 6.76 -2.71 1.09
C PHE A 41 7.98 -2.85 0.18
N SER A 42 9.05 -3.46 0.69
CA SER A 42 10.25 -3.73 -0.09
C SER A 42 9.93 -4.57 -1.32
N THR A 43 9.22 -5.68 -1.13
CA THR A 43 8.81 -6.61 -2.19
C THR A 43 7.98 -5.92 -3.27
N ALA A 44 7.03 -5.07 -2.86
CA ALA A 44 6.20 -4.32 -3.80
C ALA A 44 6.99 -3.35 -4.68
N CYS A 45 8.15 -2.85 -4.21
CA CYS A 45 8.98 -1.90 -4.94
C CYS A 45 10.03 -2.57 -5.85
N GLU A 46 10.27 -3.89 -5.75
CA GLU A 46 11.35 -4.59 -6.46
C GLU A 46 11.27 -4.48 -8.00
N ARG A 47 10.06 -4.36 -8.55
CA ARG A 47 9.83 -4.29 -10.01
C ARG A 47 10.15 -2.91 -10.60
N GLY A 48 10.39 -1.89 -9.76
CA GLY A 48 10.69 -0.52 -10.16
C GLY A 48 9.53 0.25 -10.81
N ASP A 49 8.34 -0.34 -10.89
CA ASP A 49 7.15 0.24 -11.52
C ASP A 49 6.10 0.77 -10.53
N PHE A 50 6.39 0.57 -9.26
CA PHE A 50 5.63 0.97 -8.10
C PHE A 50 6.63 1.44 -7.03
N ARG A 51 6.28 2.52 -6.34
CA ARG A 51 7.12 3.14 -5.32
C ARG A 51 6.30 3.55 -4.11
N LEU A 52 6.78 3.16 -2.93
CA LEU A 52 6.32 3.72 -1.68
C LEU A 52 7.07 5.03 -1.39
N VAL A 53 6.32 6.13 -1.24
CA VAL A 53 6.87 7.46 -0.93
C VAL A 53 6.87 7.70 0.56
N HIS A 54 5.75 7.40 1.21
CA HIS A 54 5.57 7.60 2.65
C HIS A 54 4.57 6.59 3.20
N TYR A 55 4.71 6.22 4.48
CA TYR A 55 3.75 5.37 5.17
C TYR A 55 3.56 5.80 6.63
N SER A 56 2.40 5.46 7.18
CA SER A 56 2.10 5.57 8.60
C SER A 56 1.32 4.35 9.06
N LEU A 57 1.83 3.68 10.11
CA LEU A 57 1.22 2.51 10.73
C LEU A 57 0.41 2.93 11.96
N GLN A 58 -0.89 2.72 11.89
CA GLN A 58 -1.78 2.80 13.06
C GLN A 58 -1.98 1.41 13.65
N ALA A 59 -2.77 1.28 14.72
CA ALA A 59 -3.02 -0.03 15.32
C ALA A 59 -3.68 -1.02 14.35
N ASN A 60 -4.61 -0.55 13.53
CA ASN A 60 -5.47 -1.37 12.68
C ASN A 60 -5.62 -0.85 11.23
N HIS A 61 -4.87 0.19 10.86
CA HIS A 61 -4.87 0.73 9.51
C HIS A 61 -3.46 1.14 9.09
N VAL A 62 -3.24 1.16 7.79
CA VAL A 62 -2.03 1.66 7.14
C VAL A 62 -2.41 2.78 6.21
N HIS A 63 -1.72 3.91 6.30
CA HIS A 63 -1.79 4.99 5.33
C HIS A 63 -0.53 4.98 4.49
N LEU A 64 -0.68 5.04 3.17
CA LEU A 64 0.41 5.02 2.20
C LEU A 64 0.28 6.19 1.22
N ILE A 65 1.41 6.77 0.86
CA ILE A 65 1.54 7.59 -0.34
C ILE A 65 2.39 6.78 -1.32
N VAL A 66 1.81 6.45 -2.48
CA VAL A 66 2.44 5.59 -3.49
C VAL A 66 2.43 6.24 -4.85
N GLU A 67 3.46 5.95 -5.64
CA GLU A 67 3.55 6.29 -7.06
C GLU A 67 3.61 5.01 -7.87
N ALA A 68 3.02 5.01 -9.06
CA ALA A 68 3.07 3.87 -9.97
C ALA A 68 3.07 4.37 -11.41
N ARG A 69 3.70 3.61 -12.32
CA ARG A 69 3.76 3.99 -13.74
C ARG A 69 2.38 4.18 -14.37
N ASP A 70 1.47 3.27 -14.05
CA ASP A 70 0.13 3.15 -14.62
C ASP A 70 -0.80 2.39 -13.66
N ALA A 71 -2.08 2.31 -14.01
CA ALA A 71 -3.11 1.67 -13.19
C ALA A 71 -2.82 0.18 -12.93
N ASP A 72 -2.21 -0.52 -13.87
CA ASP A 72 -1.89 -1.95 -13.74
C ASP A 72 -0.72 -2.15 -12.78
N SER A 73 0.30 -1.29 -12.86
CA SER A 73 1.45 -1.27 -11.94
C SER A 73 0.98 -0.95 -10.52
N LEU A 74 0.06 0.01 -10.34
CA LEU A 74 -0.60 0.23 -9.06
C LEU A 74 -1.34 -1.02 -8.60
N GLY A 75 -2.13 -1.66 -9.48
CA GLY A 75 -2.87 -2.87 -9.16
C GLY A 75 -1.98 -4.03 -8.71
N ARG A 76 -0.83 -4.23 -9.38
CA ARG A 76 0.15 -5.27 -9.02
C ARG A 76 0.87 -4.94 -7.72
N GLY A 77 1.39 -3.73 -7.58
CA GLY A 77 2.08 -3.28 -6.36
C GLY A 77 1.18 -3.39 -5.13
N MET A 78 -0.10 -3.01 -5.25
CA MET A 78 -1.05 -3.16 -4.14
C MET A 78 -1.40 -4.61 -3.79
N LYS A 79 -1.25 -5.57 -4.73
CA LYS A 79 -1.50 -6.99 -4.47
C LYS A 79 -0.33 -7.72 -3.83
N SER A 80 0.88 -7.18 -3.96
CA SER A 80 2.08 -7.72 -3.29
C SER A 80 2.23 -7.24 -1.84
N LEU A 81 1.36 -6.34 -1.38
CA LEU A 81 1.33 -5.81 -0.02
C LEU A 81 0.60 -6.73 0.96
#